data_AF-A0A0Q8BIS9-F1
#
_entry.id   AF-A0A0Q8BIS9-F1
#
_cell.length_a   1.000
_cell.length_b   1.000
_cell.length_c   1.000
_cell.angle_alpha   90.00
_cell.angle_beta   90.00
_cell.angle_gamma   90.00
#
_symmetry.space_group_name_H-M   'P 1'
#
loop_
_entity.id
_entity.type
_entity.pdbx_description
1 polymer ?
#
loop_
_entity_poly.entity_id
_entity_poly.type
_entity_poly.pdbx_seq_one_letter_code
_entity_poly.pdbx_strand_id
1 'polypeptide(L)'
;MANDTLAEFAPTRRRLIGLGLAFAGAAALNVVPGFRLLASAQASAPEAAQKIADHFSGVKTMTGEFVQFGPKGEQTGGKFFLERPGKIRFNYEGPSNFQVVSDGTSVVILNKKLRTSDLYPLSKTPLKLLLDTRIDLSGDRVQSVKQEDDLTTIQLADKSVFGNSKITMMFDPKTYELRQWTITDAQGKDTTVMIFNVKEGVNFAANTFAIDYRANRELNSRQK
;
A
#
# COMPACT_ATOMS: atom_id res chain seq x y z
N MET A 1 55.32 25.20 -47.66
CA MET A 1 54.05 24.97 -46.96
C MET A 1 52.96 25.35 -47.98
N ALA A 2 52.26 24.37 -48.56
CA ALA A 2 51.04 23.73 -48.01
C ALA A 2 49.86 24.74 -48.07
N ASN A 3 48.79 24.61 -48.89
CA ASN A 3 48.10 23.44 -49.46
C ASN A 3 47.50 22.56 -48.34
N ASP A 4 46.19 22.31 -48.17
CA ASP A 4 44.93 22.67 -48.90
C ASP A 4 43.73 22.62 -47.87
N THR A 5 42.40 22.72 -48.12
CA THR A 5 41.56 22.71 -49.35
C THR A 5 40.20 23.45 -49.19
N LEU A 6 39.63 23.82 -50.35
CA LEU A 6 38.21 23.85 -50.82
C LEU A 6 37.13 23.04 -50.02
N ALA A 7 35.80 23.25 -50.10
CA ALA A 7 34.85 24.27 -50.62
C ALA A 7 33.42 23.86 -50.11
N GLU A 8 32.27 24.57 -50.11
CA GLU A 8 31.69 25.84 -50.63
C GLU A 8 30.53 25.67 -51.66
N PHE A 9 29.44 26.48 -51.50
CA PHE A 9 28.17 26.59 -52.27
C PHE A 9 27.22 25.35 -52.33
N ALA A 10 25.93 25.36 -51.94
CA ALA A 10 24.76 26.26 -52.12
C ALA A 10 23.88 25.91 -53.39
N PRO A 11 22.64 26.43 -53.61
CA PRO A 11 21.46 25.53 -53.66
C PRO A 11 20.47 25.69 -54.87
N THR A 12 19.26 25.11 -54.75
CA THR A 12 18.06 25.16 -55.65
C THR A 12 18.02 24.04 -56.74
N ARG A 13 16.90 23.70 -57.46
CA ARG A 13 15.68 24.47 -57.87
C ARG A 13 14.51 23.57 -58.39
N ARG A 14 13.25 23.91 -58.03
CA ARG A 14 11.97 23.85 -58.82
C ARG A 14 11.26 22.53 -59.30
N ARG A 15 9.92 22.55 -59.07
CA ARG A 15 8.74 22.32 -59.99
C ARG A 15 8.01 20.96 -60.15
N LEU A 16 6.66 21.06 -60.01
CA LEU A 16 5.49 20.43 -60.70
C LEU A 16 4.39 20.17 -59.63
N ILE A 17 3.09 20.55 -59.71
CA ILE A 17 2.00 20.43 -60.72
C ILE A 17 1.69 18.96 -61.07
N GLY A 18 0.47 18.41 -60.94
CA GLY A 18 -0.83 18.94 -60.50
C GLY A 18 -1.99 18.09 -61.07
N LEU A 19 -3.17 18.06 -60.41
CA LEU A 19 -4.32 17.15 -60.66
C LEU A 19 -4.01 15.66 -60.37
N GLY A 20 -4.98 14.79 -60.08
CA GLY A 20 -6.43 14.97 -59.86
C GLY A 20 -7.18 13.63 -59.79
N LEU A 21 -8.52 13.71 -59.68
CA LEU A 21 -9.51 12.61 -59.64
C LEU A 21 -9.54 11.73 -58.36
N ALA A 22 -10.77 11.46 -57.91
CA ALA A 22 -11.08 10.48 -56.88
C ALA A 22 -11.72 9.24 -57.52
N PHE A 23 -11.54 8.08 -56.89
CA PHE A 23 -12.36 6.89 -57.14
C PHE A 23 -12.85 6.33 -55.80
N ALA A 24 -14.15 6.07 -55.70
CA ALA A 24 -14.70 5.25 -54.63
C ALA A 24 -14.46 3.78 -54.99
N GLY A 25 -13.90 2.98 -54.08
CA GLY A 25 -13.62 1.57 -54.37
C GLY A 25 -13.09 0.76 -53.19
N ALA A 26 -13.91 -0.20 -52.74
CA ALA A 26 -13.58 -1.38 -51.93
C ALA A 26 -12.93 -1.18 -50.54
N ALA A 27 -13.34 -2.05 -49.60
CA ALA A 27 -12.72 -2.16 -48.29
C ALA A 27 -11.38 -2.92 -48.38
N ALA A 28 -10.26 -2.21 -48.25
CA ALA A 28 -8.93 -2.80 -48.09
C ALA A 28 -8.60 -2.95 -46.58
N LEU A 29 -9.24 -3.91 -45.92
CA LEU A 29 -8.79 -4.37 -44.59
C LEU A 29 -7.40 -5.00 -44.75
N ASN A 30 -6.36 -4.19 -44.55
CA ASN A 30 -4.97 -4.63 -44.57
C ASN A 30 -4.67 -5.42 -43.29
N VAL A 31 -5.12 -6.68 -43.27
CA VAL A 31 -4.79 -7.67 -42.24
C VAL A 31 -3.32 -8.03 -42.38
N VAL A 32 -2.44 -7.20 -41.80
CA VAL A 32 -1.01 -7.50 -41.67
C VAL A 32 -0.86 -8.74 -40.79
N PRO A 33 -0.38 -9.89 -41.32
CA PRO A 33 -0.28 -11.11 -40.53
C PRO A 33 0.88 -10.99 -39.53
N GLY A 34 0.56 -10.62 -38.28
CA GLY A 34 1.54 -10.53 -37.19
C GLY A 34 1.17 -9.53 -36.10
N PHE A 35 0.56 -8.39 -36.45
CA PHE A 35 0.17 -7.37 -35.47
C PHE A 35 -1.18 -7.69 -34.81
N ARG A 36 -1.17 -8.65 -33.88
CA ARG A 36 -2.20 -8.68 -32.85
C ARG A 36 -1.93 -7.56 -31.85
N LEU A 37 -2.84 -6.59 -31.80
CA LEU A 37 -2.93 -5.68 -30.66
C LEU A 37 -3.29 -6.52 -29.43
N LEU A 38 -2.26 -6.89 -28.65
CA LEU A 38 -2.45 -7.41 -27.30
C LEU A 38 -2.94 -6.27 -26.43
N ALA A 39 -4.26 -6.05 -26.45
CA ALA A 39 -4.94 -5.28 -25.43
C ALA A 39 -4.62 -5.97 -24.09
N SER A 40 -3.77 -5.33 -23.30
CA SER A 40 -3.46 -5.76 -21.94
C SER A 40 -4.73 -5.63 -21.11
N ALA A 41 -5.48 -6.72 -20.99
CA ALA A 41 -6.58 -6.80 -20.04
C ALA A 41 -5.96 -6.66 -18.65
N GLN A 42 -6.00 -5.43 -18.11
CA GLN A 42 -5.80 -5.21 -16.69
C GLN A 42 -6.88 -6.03 -15.98
N ALA A 43 -6.46 -7.13 -15.36
CA ALA A 43 -7.36 -8.01 -14.64
C ALA A 43 -7.87 -7.25 -13.41
N SER A 44 -9.02 -6.58 -13.58
CA SER A 44 -9.74 -5.96 -12.48
C SER A 44 -9.94 -7.00 -11.38
N ALA A 45 -9.56 -6.67 -10.15
CA ALA A 45 -9.74 -7.59 -9.03
C ALA A 45 -11.20 -8.10 -8.97
N PRO A 46 -11.42 -9.38 -8.63
CA PRO A 46 -12.76 -9.95 -8.52
C PRO A 46 -13.71 -9.06 -7.71
N GLU A 47 -14.92 -8.83 -8.21
CA GLU A 47 -15.91 -7.91 -7.62
C GLU A 47 -16.16 -8.23 -6.13
N ALA A 48 -16.16 -9.51 -5.77
CA ALA A 48 -16.29 -9.98 -4.38
C ALA A 48 -15.12 -9.54 -3.48
N ALA A 49 -13.89 -9.49 -4.00
CA ALA A 49 -12.72 -9.02 -3.24
C ALA A 49 -12.74 -7.49 -3.05
N GLN A 50 -13.23 -6.73 -4.04
CA GLN A 50 -13.44 -5.28 -3.86
C GLN A 50 -14.53 -5.01 -2.82
N LYS A 51 -15.64 -5.78 -2.80
CA LYS A 51 -16.67 -5.69 -1.76
C LYS A 51 -16.13 -5.94 -0.35
N ILE A 52 -15.23 -6.91 -0.18
CA ILE A 52 -14.53 -7.19 1.08
C ILE A 52 -13.62 -6.01 1.49
N ALA A 53 -12.85 -5.47 0.55
CA ALA A 53 -11.96 -4.32 0.77
C ALA A 53 -12.73 -3.03 1.11
N ASP A 54 -13.86 -2.79 0.45
CA ASP A 54 -14.78 -1.67 0.71
C ASP A 54 -15.48 -1.81 2.06
N HIS A 55 -15.92 -3.02 2.44
CA HIS A 55 -16.46 -3.30 3.77
C HIS A 55 -15.43 -2.97 4.86
N PHE A 56 -14.23 -3.56 4.79
CA PHE A 56 -13.21 -3.38 5.82
C PHE A 56 -12.71 -1.93 5.93
N SER A 57 -12.56 -1.20 4.82
CA SER A 57 -12.23 0.26 4.86
C SER A 57 -13.44 1.14 5.23
N GLY A 58 -14.65 0.61 5.07
CA GLY A 58 -15.89 1.15 5.62
C GLY A 58 -15.88 1.27 7.14
N VAL A 59 -15.40 0.25 7.85
CA VAL A 59 -15.34 0.18 9.33
C VAL A 59 -14.63 1.42 9.92
N LYS A 60 -15.36 2.24 10.70
CA LYS A 60 -14.82 3.50 11.25
C LYS A 60 -14.11 3.33 12.58
N THR A 61 -14.63 2.49 13.47
CA THR A 61 -14.00 2.16 14.75
C THR A 61 -14.08 0.68 15.03
N MET A 62 -12.97 0.09 15.49
CA MET A 62 -12.92 -1.30 15.93
C MET A 62 -11.87 -1.50 17.04
N THR A 63 -12.13 -2.46 17.92
CA THR A 63 -11.20 -2.88 18.98
C THR A 63 -11.27 -4.39 19.16
N GLY A 64 -10.22 -5.01 19.68
CA GLY A 64 -10.18 -6.44 19.93
C GLY A 64 -8.84 -6.86 20.51
N GLU A 65 -8.56 -8.15 20.41
CA GLU A 65 -7.31 -8.77 20.83
C GLU A 65 -6.48 -9.16 19.61
N PHE A 66 -5.16 -9.19 19.78
CA PHE A 66 -4.23 -9.53 18.71
C PHE A 66 -3.12 -10.46 19.20
N VAL A 67 -2.60 -11.27 18.27
CA VAL A 67 -1.33 -11.96 18.39
C VAL A 67 -0.47 -11.56 17.20
N GLN A 68 0.73 -11.04 17.47
CA GLN A 68 1.76 -10.77 16.49
C GLN A 68 2.83 -11.87 16.51
N PHE A 69 3.19 -12.37 15.34
CA PHE A 69 4.36 -13.20 15.09
C PHE A 69 5.40 -12.36 14.32
N GLY A 70 6.60 -12.22 14.88
CA GLY A 70 7.73 -11.55 14.24
C GLY A 70 8.57 -12.48 13.35
N PRO A 71 9.56 -11.92 12.64
CA PRO A 71 10.35 -12.63 11.62
C PRO A 71 11.33 -13.67 12.16
N LYS A 72 11.42 -13.87 13.48
CA LYS A 72 12.17 -14.96 14.12
C LYS A 72 11.24 -15.96 14.83
N GLY A 73 9.93 -15.88 14.59
CA GLY A 73 8.91 -16.68 15.29
C GLY A 73 8.59 -16.16 16.69
N GLU A 74 9.03 -14.95 17.06
CA GLU A 74 8.69 -14.35 18.34
C GLU A 74 7.20 -14.00 18.41
N GLN A 75 6.49 -14.60 19.37
CA GLN A 75 5.07 -14.36 19.60
C GLN A 75 4.87 -13.31 20.69
N THR A 76 4.06 -12.30 20.40
CA THR A 76 3.60 -11.29 21.36
C THR A 76 2.11 -11.03 21.16
N GLY A 77 1.42 -10.49 22.14
CA GLY A 77 -0.02 -10.22 22.02
C GLY A 77 -0.50 -9.07 22.90
N GLY A 78 -1.79 -8.81 22.84
CA GLY A 78 -2.45 -7.81 23.67
C GLY A 78 -3.73 -7.28 23.03
N LYS A 79 -4.01 -5.99 23.23
CA LYS A 79 -5.25 -5.35 22.78
C LYS A 79 -4.99 -4.25 21.78
N PHE A 80 -5.83 -4.17 20.74
CA PHE A 80 -5.75 -3.15 19.71
C PHE A 80 -7.02 -2.28 19.66
N PHE A 81 -6.85 -1.06 19.16
CA PHE A 81 -7.88 -0.05 18.95
C PHE A 81 -7.59 0.61 17.60
N LEU A 82 -8.60 0.84 16.76
CA LEU A 82 -8.44 1.41 15.41
C LEU A 82 -9.59 2.40 15.17
N GLU A 83 -9.24 3.61 14.72
CA GLU A 83 -10.20 4.66 14.36
C GLU A 83 -9.78 5.27 13.01
N ARG A 84 -10.61 5.15 11.98
CA ARG A 84 -10.31 5.69 10.65
C ARG A 84 -10.65 7.18 10.55
N PRO A 85 -9.84 7.98 9.85
CA PRO A 85 -8.65 7.61 9.08
C PRO A 85 -7.38 7.48 9.94
N GLY A 86 -6.54 6.49 9.62
CA GLY A 86 -5.13 6.48 10.01
C GLY A 86 -4.80 6.19 11.48
N LYS A 87 -5.73 6.22 12.44
CA LYS A 87 -5.41 5.99 13.85
C LYS A 87 -5.45 4.51 14.19
N ILE A 88 -4.41 4.04 14.86
CA ILE A 88 -4.36 2.70 15.46
C ILE A 88 -3.56 2.75 16.74
N ARG A 89 -3.84 1.83 17.67
CA ARG A 89 -3.07 1.65 18.89
C ARG A 89 -2.99 0.18 19.24
N PHE A 90 -1.78 -0.30 19.45
CA PHE A 90 -1.48 -1.61 20.04
C PHE A 90 -0.93 -1.39 21.44
N ASN A 91 -1.61 -1.95 22.45
CA ASN A 91 -1.08 -2.13 23.79
C ASN A 91 -0.63 -3.59 23.90
N TYR A 92 0.69 -3.81 23.93
CA TYR A 92 1.27 -5.14 24.10
C TYR A 92 1.29 -5.53 25.58
N GLU A 93 1.11 -6.82 25.85
CA GLU A 93 1.14 -7.38 27.19
C GLU A 93 2.57 -7.64 27.69
N GLY A 94 2.70 -7.87 29.00
CA GLY A 94 3.97 -8.13 29.67
C GLY A 94 4.68 -6.88 30.23
N PRO A 95 5.84 -7.09 30.90
CA PRO A 95 6.45 -6.09 31.78
C PRO A 95 7.17 -4.93 31.06
N SER A 96 7.21 -4.92 29.72
CA SER A 96 7.80 -3.83 28.93
C SER A 96 6.91 -2.59 28.87
N ASN A 97 5.58 -2.75 29.04
CA ASN A 97 4.56 -1.76 28.69
C ASN A 97 4.79 -1.18 27.28
N PHE A 98 5.10 -2.05 26.32
CA PHE A 98 5.37 -1.68 24.93
C PHE A 98 4.08 -1.26 24.22
N GLN A 99 4.14 -0.14 23.50
CA GLN A 99 2.98 0.47 22.85
C GLN A 99 3.38 0.98 21.46
N VAL A 100 2.51 0.76 20.47
CA VAL A 100 2.60 1.39 19.14
C VAL A 100 1.33 2.20 18.95
N VAL A 101 1.44 3.49 18.66
CA VAL A 101 0.30 4.41 18.54
C VAL A 101 0.46 5.23 17.27
N SER A 102 -0.62 5.36 16.49
CA SER A 102 -0.74 6.33 15.41
C SER A 102 -1.90 7.27 15.66
N ASP A 103 -1.66 8.57 15.47
CA ASP A 103 -2.65 9.65 15.57
C ASP A 103 -3.30 9.99 14.20
N GLY A 104 -2.98 9.23 13.16
CA GLY A 104 -3.38 9.48 11.77
C GLY A 104 -2.38 10.28 10.94
N THR A 105 -1.35 10.86 11.56
CA THR A 105 -0.26 11.60 10.88
C THR A 105 1.10 10.93 11.10
N SER A 106 1.39 10.52 12.34
CA SER A 106 2.62 9.86 12.75
C SER A 106 2.33 8.50 13.38
N VAL A 107 3.35 7.65 13.48
CA VAL A 107 3.40 6.44 14.29
C VAL A 107 4.52 6.62 15.31
N VAL A 108 4.21 6.46 16.59
CA VAL A 108 5.20 6.35 17.67
C VAL A 108 5.26 4.91 18.17
N ILE A 109 6.49 4.42 18.33
CA ILE A 109 6.82 3.17 19.00
C ILE A 109 7.38 3.56 20.37
N LEU A 110 6.88 2.98 21.46
CA LEU A 110 7.22 3.37 22.83
C LEU A 110 7.54 2.13 23.67
N ASN A 111 8.77 2.06 24.19
CA ASN A 111 9.19 1.04 25.15
C ASN A 111 9.46 1.69 26.52
N LYS A 112 8.49 1.63 27.44
CA LYS A 112 8.59 2.32 28.74
C LYS A 112 9.66 1.70 29.64
N LYS A 113 9.91 0.39 29.54
CA LYS A 113 10.97 -0.30 30.29
C LYS A 113 12.38 0.10 29.84
N LEU A 114 12.61 0.20 28.53
CA LEU A 114 13.90 0.64 27.98
C LEU A 114 14.04 2.17 27.88
N ARG A 115 12.96 2.92 28.08
CA ARG A 115 12.88 4.37 27.89
C ARG A 115 13.31 4.79 26.48
N THR A 116 12.85 4.09 25.45
CA THR A 116 13.03 4.48 24.03
C THR A 116 11.69 4.91 23.44
N SER A 117 11.72 5.86 22.50
CA SER A 117 10.52 6.27 21.76
C SER A 117 10.87 6.73 20.34
N ASP A 118 10.53 5.90 19.36
CA ASP A 118 10.85 6.10 17.96
C ASP A 118 9.63 6.65 17.21
N LEU A 119 9.81 7.67 16.36
CA LEU A 119 8.72 8.42 15.73
C LEU A 119 8.90 8.48 14.20
N TYR A 120 7.87 8.08 13.47
CA TYR A 120 7.88 8.02 12.00
C TYR A 120 6.58 8.64 11.42
N PRO A 121 6.60 9.28 10.24
CA PRO A 121 5.36 9.67 9.55
C PRO A 121 4.58 8.43 9.12
N LEU A 122 3.27 8.37 9.40
CA LEU A 122 2.40 7.24 9.01
C LEU A 122 2.45 6.98 7.50
N SER A 123 2.52 8.05 6.70
CA SER A 123 2.64 8.03 5.24
C SER A 123 3.92 7.37 4.71
N LYS A 124 4.88 7.05 5.57
CA LYS A 124 6.10 6.29 5.21
C LYS A 124 6.04 4.83 5.67
N THR A 125 4.96 4.38 6.32
CA THR A 125 4.83 3.03 6.89
C THR A 125 3.78 2.19 6.15
N PRO A 126 3.96 0.86 6.04
CA PRO A 126 2.96 -0.02 5.40
C PRO A 126 1.60 -0.03 6.10
N LEU A 127 1.53 0.39 7.38
CA LEU A 127 0.27 0.58 8.11
C LEU A 127 -0.68 1.56 7.43
N LYS A 128 -0.19 2.51 6.61
CA LYS A 128 -1.09 3.41 5.85
C LYS A 128 -2.09 2.64 4.99
N LEU A 129 -1.70 1.54 4.34
CA LEU A 129 -2.61 0.77 3.48
C LEU A 129 -3.73 0.05 4.24
N LEU A 130 -3.50 -0.30 5.52
CA LEU A 130 -4.49 -0.92 6.39
C LEU A 130 -5.51 0.11 6.92
N LEU A 131 -5.06 1.35 7.14
CA LEU A 131 -5.77 2.40 7.89
C LEU A 131 -6.38 3.50 7.01
N ASP A 132 -6.22 3.40 5.69
CA ASP A 132 -6.80 4.33 4.73
C ASP A 132 -8.34 4.25 4.68
N THR A 133 -8.97 5.27 4.09
CA THR A 133 -10.44 5.36 4.00
C THR A 133 -11.05 4.53 2.88
N ARG A 134 -10.23 4.05 1.94
CA ARG A 134 -10.60 3.16 0.83
C ARG A 134 -9.40 2.30 0.44
N ILE A 135 -9.63 1.02 0.17
CA ILE A 135 -8.64 0.11 -0.40
C ILE A 135 -9.01 -0.13 -1.87
N ASP A 136 -8.20 0.41 -2.79
CA ASP A 136 -8.46 0.33 -4.22
C ASP A 136 -7.76 -0.87 -4.86
N LEU A 137 -8.53 -1.82 -5.39
CA LEU A 137 -8.02 -3.02 -6.05
C LEU A 137 -7.98 -2.91 -7.58
N SER A 138 -8.27 -1.75 -8.18
CA SER A 138 -8.25 -1.58 -9.65
C SER A 138 -6.92 -1.08 -10.22
N GLY A 139 -5.93 -0.75 -9.38
CA GLY A 139 -4.66 -0.15 -9.80
C GLY A 139 -3.41 -0.94 -9.41
N ASP A 140 -2.26 -0.51 -9.96
CA ASP A 140 -0.94 -1.17 -9.97
C ASP A 140 -0.32 -1.55 -8.60
N ARG A 141 -1.02 -1.29 -7.50
CA ARG A 141 -0.62 -1.76 -6.16
C ARG A 141 -1.02 -3.21 -5.92
N VAL A 142 -2.08 -3.72 -6.54
CA VAL A 142 -2.47 -5.14 -6.38
C VAL A 142 -1.38 -6.03 -6.95
N GLN A 143 -0.92 -7.00 -6.14
CA GLN A 143 0.03 -8.03 -6.55
C GLN A 143 -0.66 -9.37 -6.77
N SER A 144 -1.64 -9.69 -5.91
CA SER A 144 -2.52 -10.85 -6.10
C SER A 144 -3.83 -10.69 -5.32
N VAL A 145 -4.86 -11.36 -5.82
CA VAL A 145 -6.09 -11.66 -5.09
C VAL A 145 -6.35 -13.15 -5.26
N LYS A 146 -6.58 -13.86 -4.16
CA LYS A 146 -6.90 -15.29 -4.11
C LYS A 146 -8.20 -15.47 -3.34
N GLN A 147 -9.13 -16.26 -3.88
CA GLN A 147 -10.42 -16.53 -3.24
C GLN A 147 -10.62 -18.04 -3.12
N GLU A 148 -10.96 -18.49 -1.92
CA GLU A 148 -11.16 -19.87 -1.48
C GLU A 148 -12.42 -19.89 -0.58
N ASP A 149 -13.04 -21.08 -0.39
CA ASP A 149 -14.36 -21.21 0.26
C ASP A 149 -14.38 -20.78 1.75
N ASP A 150 -13.21 -20.74 2.37
CA ASP A 150 -12.95 -20.33 3.75
C ASP A 150 -12.17 -19.00 3.87
N LEU A 151 -11.56 -18.50 2.79
CA LEU A 151 -10.63 -17.38 2.84
C LEU A 151 -10.59 -16.53 1.56
N THR A 152 -10.63 -15.20 1.69
CA THR A 152 -10.15 -14.28 0.64
C THR A 152 -8.85 -13.63 1.08
N THR A 153 -7.80 -13.77 0.26
CA THR A 153 -6.49 -13.15 0.47
C THR A 153 -6.26 -12.05 -0.55
N ILE A 154 -5.89 -10.85 -0.09
CA ILE A 154 -5.60 -9.67 -0.91
C ILE A 154 -4.17 -9.21 -0.61
N GLN A 155 -3.33 -9.07 -1.63
CA GLN A 155 -1.94 -8.64 -1.48
C GLN A 155 -1.66 -7.34 -2.25
N LEU A 156 -1.16 -6.34 -1.55
CA LEU A 156 -0.84 -5.01 -2.06
C LEU A 156 0.65 -4.69 -1.86
N ALA A 157 1.28 -4.10 -2.86
CA ALA A 157 2.62 -3.53 -2.75
C ALA A 157 2.58 -2.10 -2.18
N ASP A 158 3.49 -1.81 -1.24
CA ASP A 158 3.77 -0.47 -0.74
C ASP A 158 5.19 -0.03 -1.10
N LYS A 159 5.29 1.09 -1.81
CA LYS A 159 6.56 1.72 -2.20
C LYS A 159 6.93 2.77 -1.15
N SER A 160 7.25 2.26 0.04
CA SER A 160 7.53 3.04 1.24
C SER A 160 8.95 3.63 1.23
N VAL A 161 9.25 4.54 2.18
CA VAL A 161 10.63 5.02 2.42
C VAL A 161 11.51 3.95 3.10
N PHE A 162 10.91 2.91 3.68
CA PHE A 162 11.61 1.70 4.14
C PHE A 162 11.84 0.67 3.00
N GLY A 163 11.59 1.07 1.74
CA GLY A 163 11.74 0.26 0.54
C GLY A 163 10.43 -0.37 0.08
N ASN A 164 10.55 -1.23 -0.94
CA ASN A 164 9.46 -2.04 -1.45
C ASN A 164 9.04 -3.05 -0.37
N SER A 165 7.83 -2.91 0.14
CA SER A 165 7.20 -3.83 1.08
C SER A 165 5.88 -4.32 0.49
N LYS A 166 5.28 -5.34 1.10
CA LYS A 166 3.93 -5.79 0.74
C LYS A 166 3.10 -6.02 1.99
N ILE A 167 1.83 -5.70 1.91
CA ILE A 167 0.83 -6.09 2.91
C ILE A 167 -0.06 -7.17 2.29
N THR A 168 -0.18 -8.29 2.98
CA THR A 168 -1.09 -9.39 2.65
C THR A 168 -2.18 -9.41 3.71
N MET A 169 -3.45 -9.29 3.31
CA MET A 169 -4.60 -9.26 4.21
C MET A 169 -5.49 -10.48 3.93
N MET A 170 -6.00 -11.09 5.00
CA MET A 170 -6.75 -12.35 4.97
C MET A 170 -8.10 -12.13 5.64
N PHE A 171 -9.17 -12.33 4.87
CA PHE A 171 -10.54 -12.01 5.22
C PHE A 171 -11.43 -13.26 5.18
N ASP A 172 -12.43 -13.28 6.05
CA ASP A 172 -13.53 -14.23 6.00
C ASP A 172 -14.44 -13.90 4.78
N PRO A 173 -14.65 -14.82 3.83
CA PRO A 173 -15.44 -14.53 2.63
C PRO A 173 -16.96 -14.45 2.87
N LYS A 174 -17.43 -14.78 4.09
CA LYS A 174 -18.86 -14.83 4.46
C LYS A 174 -19.25 -13.65 5.35
N THR A 175 -18.37 -13.23 6.27
CA THR A 175 -18.59 -12.06 7.14
C THR A 175 -17.86 -10.79 6.69
N TYR A 176 -16.91 -10.91 5.75
CA TYR A 176 -15.99 -9.85 5.29
C TYR A 176 -15.03 -9.30 6.38
N GLU A 177 -15.02 -9.92 7.56
CA GLU A 177 -14.13 -9.56 8.67
C GLU A 177 -12.66 -9.83 8.33
N LEU A 178 -11.77 -8.89 8.65
CA LEU A 178 -10.33 -9.12 8.63
C LEU A 178 -9.96 -10.11 9.75
N ARG A 179 -9.29 -11.21 9.39
CA ARG A 179 -8.77 -12.21 10.34
C ARG A 179 -7.29 -11.98 10.66
N GLN A 180 -6.51 -11.62 9.65
CA GLN A 180 -5.05 -11.47 9.76
C GLN A 180 -4.52 -10.49 8.71
N TRP A 181 -3.42 -9.80 9.02
CA TRP A 181 -2.55 -9.23 7.99
C TRP A 181 -1.07 -9.57 8.25
N THR A 182 -0.28 -9.59 7.18
CA THR A 182 1.17 -9.81 7.20
C THR A 182 1.84 -8.68 6.42
N ILE A 183 2.79 -8.00 7.06
CA ILE A 183 3.68 -7.04 6.41
C ILE A 183 5.00 -7.75 6.14
N THR A 184 5.43 -7.81 4.88
CA THR A 184 6.80 -8.23 4.52
C THR A 184 7.63 -6.98 4.22
N ASP A 185 8.79 -6.85 4.88
CA ASP A 185 9.73 -5.76 4.62
C ASP A 185 10.55 -5.95 3.32
N ALA A 186 11.37 -4.96 2.97
CA ALA A 186 12.25 -4.99 1.79
C ALA A 186 13.40 -6.02 1.88
N GLN A 187 13.55 -6.73 3.01
CA GLN A 187 14.50 -7.83 3.21
C GLN A 187 13.81 -9.19 3.14
N GLY A 188 12.49 -9.25 2.85
CA GLY A 188 11.71 -10.48 2.84
C GLY A 188 11.29 -10.97 4.23
N LYS A 189 11.36 -10.13 5.27
CA LYS A 189 11.01 -10.49 6.65
C LYS A 189 9.54 -10.21 6.92
N ASP A 190 8.79 -11.25 7.27
CA ASP A 190 7.38 -11.15 7.62
C ASP A 190 7.16 -10.71 9.08
N THR A 191 6.17 -9.86 9.29
CA THR A 191 5.52 -9.62 10.60
C THR A 191 4.02 -9.79 10.41
N THR A 192 3.48 -10.81 11.05
CA THR A 192 2.06 -11.22 10.94
C THR A 192 1.31 -10.80 12.19
N VAL A 193 0.12 -10.22 12.03
CA VAL A 193 -0.80 -9.92 13.13
C VAL A 193 -2.14 -10.58 12.84
N MET A 194 -2.55 -11.50 13.72
CA MET A 194 -3.88 -12.08 13.77
C MET A 194 -4.75 -11.30 14.76
N ILE A 195 -6.03 -11.11 14.44
CA ILE A 195 -6.99 -10.41 15.32
C ILE A 195 -8.24 -11.25 15.60
N PHE A 196 -8.76 -11.11 16.81
CA PHE A 196 -9.90 -11.87 17.33
C PHE A 196 -10.64 -11.08 18.42
N ASN A 197 -11.80 -11.57 18.86
CA ASN A 197 -12.69 -10.90 19.81
C ASN A 197 -13.02 -9.45 19.41
N VAL A 198 -13.16 -9.22 18.09
CA VAL A 198 -13.34 -7.91 17.48
C VAL A 198 -14.73 -7.34 17.82
N LYS A 199 -14.78 -6.03 18.06
CA LYS A 199 -15.99 -5.24 18.26
C LYS A 199 -15.89 -3.95 17.47
N GLU A 200 -16.85 -3.70 16.60
CA GLU A 200 -16.94 -2.51 15.77
C GLU A 200 -17.92 -1.47 16.34
N GLY A 201 -17.92 -0.26 15.77
CA GLY A 201 -18.85 0.82 16.17
C GLY A 201 -18.60 1.36 17.59
N VAL A 202 -17.43 1.06 18.16
CA VAL A 202 -17.05 1.47 19.52
C VAL A 202 -16.65 2.94 19.57
N ASN A 203 -16.97 3.61 20.69
CA ASN A 203 -16.54 4.98 20.96
C ASN A 203 -15.24 4.97 21.78
N PHE A 204 -14.30 5.87 21.42
CA PHE A 204 -13.04 6.04 22.13
C PHE A 204 -12.96 7.40 22.83
N ALA A 205 -12.18 7.48 23.91
CA ALA A 205 -11.81 8.75 24.50
C ALA A 205 -10.89 9.54 23.54
N ALA A 206 -11.01 10.86 23.51
CA ALA A 206 -10.28 11.72 22.57
C ALA A 206 -8.74 11.59 22.66
N ASN A 207 -8.21 11.12 23.79
CA ASN A 207 -6.78 10.89 24.02
C ASN A 207 -6.31 9.44 23.75
N THR A 208 -7.18 8.51 23.34
CA THR A 208 -6.82 7.09 23.09
C THR A 208 -5.65 6.95 22.12
N PHE A 209 -5.57 7.81 21.10
CA PHE A 209 -4.57 7.80 20.03
C PHE A 209 -3.55 8.96 20.11
N ALA A 210 -3.55 9.73 21.19
CA ALA A 210 -2.71 10.93 21.30
C ALA A 210 -1.21 10.57 21.43
N ILE A 211 -0.37 11.24 20.64
CA ILE A 211 1.09 11.14 20.69
C ILE A 211 1.66 12.37 21.41
N ASP A 212 2.42 12.16 22.49
CA ASP A 212 3.18 13.25 23.13
C ASP A 212 4.49 13.50 22.37
N TYR A 213 4.38 14.33 21.33
CA TYR A 213 5.51 14.82 20.54
C TYR A 213 6.55 15.61 21.35
N ARG A 214 6.19 16.16 22.52
CA ARG A 214 7.14 16.88 23.38
C ARG A 214 7.95 15.89 24.19
N ALA A 215 7.30 14.96 24.90
CA ALA A 215 7.98 13.91 25.66
C ALA A 215 8.88 13.04 24.76
N ASN A 216 8.45 12.73 23.52
CA ASN A 216 9.29 12.03 22.55
C ASN A 216 10.62 12.78 22.26
N ARG A 217 10.55 14.09 22.01
CA ARG A 217 11.76 14.91 21.77
C ARG A 217 12.63 15.02 23.01
N GLU A 218 12.04 15.26 24.19
CA GLU A 218 12.78 15.38 25.46
C GLU A 218 13.45 14.05 25.89
N LEU A 219 12.87 12.91 25.53
CA LEU A 219 13.46 11.59 25.75
C LEU A 219 14.70 11.40 24.86
N ASN A 220 14.54 11.63 23.56
CA ASN A 220 15.59 11.42 22.55
C ASN A 220 16.71 12.48 22.61
N SER A 221 16.49 13.63 23.26
CA SER A 221 17.54 14.63 23.53
C SER A 221 18.41 14.29 24.75
N ARG A 222 17.97 13.39 25.63
CA ARG A 222 18.73 12.95 26.84
C ARG A 222 19.58 11.69 26.61
N GLN A 223 19.59 11.17 25.38
CA GLN A 223 20.31 9.96 24.97
C GLN A 223 21.43 10.25 23.95
N LYS A 224 21.80 11.53 23.82
CA LYS A 224 22.92 12.03 23.01
C LYS A 224 23.91 12.74 23.92
#